data_AF-A0A345SZ67-F1
#
_entry.id   AF-A0A345SZ67-F1
#
_cell.length_a   1.000
_cell.length_b   1.000
_cell.length_c   1.000
_cell.angle_alpha   90.00
_cell.angle_beta   90.00
_cell.angle_gamma   90.00
#
_symmetry.space_group_name_H-M   'P 1'
#
loop_
_entity.id
_entity.type
_entity.pdbx_description
1 polymer ?
#
loop_
_entity_poly.entity_id
_entity_poly.type
_entity_poly.pdbx_seq_one_letter_code
_entity_poly.pdbx_strand_id
1 'polypeptide(L)'
;MTSAVPLAAAVTGATSTGEAVQFWVLAVIAVGGAIGMVTMRKAVHSALCLAATMLALAVCYMAQGAVFLGVVQIVVYTGAIMMLFLFVVMLVGVTSADSLKETLKGQRWAAVLCGLGFGVLLIAGIANAKLTTFTGLAGANAGGNVQGLAKLIFTRYVWAFEVTGALLITAAIGAMVLTHRERTEERSTQRELAQQRVRDGVQVPPLPAPGVYARHNAVDIPGLLPDGTTAEISVNPTLRARGQIRDVSGDMLRRMEQLETATADYLGRTPPPRRIAVTPRAPLTSGAADEAAEATRTETGKTTPSSAEPTSEREAEQQ
;
A
#
# COMPACT_ATOMS: atom_id res chain seq x y z
N MET A 1 -3.57 22.01 -69.57
CA MET A 1 -2.48 21.01 -69.54
C MET A 1 -1.49 21.48 -68.47
N THR A 2 -1.79 21.15 -67.21
CA THR A 2 -1.13 20.05 -66.45
C THR A 2 0.22 20.47 -65.87
N SER A 3 0.14 21.06 -64.68
CA SER A 3 0.84 20.65 -63.45
C SER A 3 2.21 19.97 -63.59
N ALA A 4 3.24 20.61 -63.07
CA ALA A 4 4.28 19.96 -62.29
C ALA A 4 4.98 20.98 -61.39
N VAL A 5 4.58 21.02 -60.12
CA VAL A 5 5.46 21.42 -59.03
C VAL A 5 6.21 20.15 -58.63
N PRO A 6 7.55 20.10 -58.71
CA PRO A 6 8.32 19.16 -57.92
C PRO A 6 9.17 19.93 -56.90
N LEU A 7 8.67 19.93 -55.66
CA LEU A 7 9.35 19.29 -54.54
C LEU A 7 10.90 19.36 -54.54
N ALA A 8 11.46 20.56 -54.45
CA ALA A 8 12.83 20.76 -53.98
C ALA A 8 12.76 21.61 -52.71
N ALA A 9 12.14 21.06 -51.67
CA ALA A 9 12.29 21.59 -50.32
C ALA A 9 13.75 21.40 -49.93
N ALA A 10 14.47 22.53 -49.91
CA ALA A 10 15.86 22.61 -49.55
C ALA A 10 16.11 21.88 -48.21
N VAL A 11 16.99 20.87 -48.28
CA VAL A 11 17.69 20.28 -47.15
C VAL A 11 18.57 21.35 -46.54
N THR A 12 17.97 22.16 -45.69
CA THR A 12 18.59 23.07 -44.73
C THR A 12 17.85 22.82 -43.42
N GLY A 13 18.55 22.73 -42.29
CA GLY A 13 18.04 22.28 -40.98
C GLY A 13 16.95 23.13 -40.33
N ALA A 14 15.91 23.51 -41.07
CA ALA A 14 14.71 24.13 -40.60
C ALA A 14 13.71 23.02 -40.24
N THR A 15 13.36 22.94 -38.95
CA THR A 15 12.22 22.15 -38.47
C THR A 15 10.97 22.62 -39.21
N SER A 16 10.21 21.69 -39.77
CA SER A 16 8.94 22.06 -40.41
C SER A 16 7.98 22.67 -39.37
N THR A 17 7.09 23.56 -39.81
CA THR A 17 6.12 24.17 -38.87
C THR A 17 5.28 23.12 -38.16
N GLY A 18 4.95 22.00 -38.83
CA GLY A 18 4.23 20.88 -38.23
C GLY A 18 5.03 20.18 -37.12
N GLU A 19 6.29 19.86 -37.37
CA GLU A 19 7.18 19.27 -36.35
C GLU A 19 7.40 20.21 -35.16
N ALA A 20 7.55 21.51 -35.42
CA ALA A 20 7.73 22.51 -34.36
C ALA A 20 6.47 22.63 -33.48
N VAL A 21 5.28 22.69 -34.08
CA VAL A 21 4.01 22.73 -33.34
C VAL A 21 3.83 21.44 -32.54
N GLN A 22 4.07 20.28 -33.15
CA GLN A 22 4.00 18.99 -32.46
C GLN A 22 4.95 18.96 -31.26
N PHE A 23 6.21 19.39 -31.43
CA PHE A 23 7.19 19.43 -30.37
C PHE A 23 6.72 20.30 -29.19
N TRP A 24 6.27 21.53 -29.45
CA TRP A 24 5.84 22.43 -28.38
C TRP A 24 4.61 21.92 -27.63
N VAL A 25 3.65 21.32 -28.33
CA VAL A 25 2.48 20.69 -27.69
C VAL A 25 2.92 19.54 -26.79
N LEU A 26 3.76 18.63 -27.29
CA LEU A 26 4.25 17.49 -26.51
C LEU A 26 5.15 17.92 -25.36
N ALA A 27 5.98 18.95 -25.55
CA ALA A 27 6.85 19.50 -24.52
C ALA A 27 6.04 20.07 -23.35
N VAL A 28 4.96 20.82 -23.64
CA VAL A 28 4.06 21.34 -22.60
C VAL A 28 3.37 20.20 -21.85
N ILE A 29 2.90 19.17 -22.57
CA ILE A 29 2.29 17.99 -21.94
C ILE A 29 3.30 17.24 -21.06
N ALA A 30 4.52 17.03 -21.54
CA ALA A 30 5.57 16.31 -20.81
C ALA A 30 6.03 17.08 -19.56
N VAL A 31 6.33 18.38 -19.70
CA VAL A 31 6.77 19.22 -18.56
C VAL A 31 5.61 19.43 -17.58
N GLY A 32 4.41 19.71 -18.08
CA GLY A 32 3.20 19.84 -17.26
C GLY A 32 2.88 18.55 -16.50
N GLY A 33 3.03 17.39 -17.14
CA GLY A 33 2.89 16.08 -16.50
C GLY A 33 3.96 15.81 -15.44
N ALA A 34 5.22 16.18 -15.69
CA ALA A 34 6.29 16.05 -14.71
C ALA A 34 6.07 16.95 -13.48
N ILE A 35 5.65 18.20 -13.69
CA ILE A 35 5.27 19.12 -12.60
C ILE A 35 4.04 18.58 -11.85
N GLY A 36 3.05 18.07 -12.59
CA GLY A 36 1.85 17.45 -12.04
C GLY A 36 2.17 16.27 -11.13
N MET A 37 3.07 15.37 -11.55
CA MET A 37 3.51 14.25 -10.73
C MET A 37 4.00 14.71 -9.35
N VAL A 38 4.86 15.72 -9.29
CA VAL A 38 5.51 16.14 -8.04
C VAL A 38 4.54 16.94 -7.15
N THR A 39 3.59 17.66 -7.75
CA THR A 39 2.67 18.54 -7.02
C THR A 39 1.40 17.82 -6.54
N MET A 40 1.01 16.72 -7.17
CA MET A 40 -0.21 15.98 -6.84
C MET A 40 -0.08 15.22 -5.52
N ARG A 41 -1.02 15.44 -4.60
CA ARG A 41 -1.05 14.79 -3.28
C ARG A 41 -1.48 13.33 -3.31
N LYS A 42 -2.33 12.97 -4.27
CA LYS A 42 -2.82 11.60 -4.42
C LYS A 42 -1.88 10.83 -5.33
N ALA A 43 -1.31 9.74 -4.82
CA ALA A 43 -0.32 8.95 -5.53
C ALA A 43 -0.82 8.39 -6.88
N VAL A 44 -2.10 8.02 -6.98
CA VAL A 44 -2.72 7.59 -8.25
C VAL A 44 -2.69 8.72 -9.30
N HIS A 45 -2.98 9.97 -8.91
CA HIS A 45 -2.98 11.10 -9.83
C HIS A 45 -1.55 11.45 -10.26
N SER A 46 -0.60 11.36 -9.33
CA SER A 46 0.83 11.54 -9.61
C SER A 46 1.34 10.54 -10.66
N ALA A 47 0.96 9.26 -10.51
CA ALA A 47 1.32 8.20 -11.45
C ALA A 47 0.66 8.39 -12.84
N LEU A 48 -0.60 8.84 -12.91
CA LEU A 48 -1.24 9.18 -14.19
C LEU A 48 -0.53 10.35 -14.90
N CYS A 49 -0.07 11.37 -14.15
CA CYS A 49 0.71 12.46 -14.72
C CYS A 49 2.07 11.98 -15.27
N LEU A 50 2.71 11.02 -14.60
CA LEU A 50 3.92 10.37 -15.13
C LEU A 50 3.65 9.57 -16.40
N ALA A 51 2.54 8.83 -16.45
CA ALA A 51 2.14 8.08 -17.64
C ALA A 51 1.97 9.00 -18.86
N ALA A 52 1.30 10.15 -18.68
CA ALA A 52 1.17 11.17 -19.72
C ALA A 52 2.54 11.70 -20.20
N THR A 53 3.48 11.91 -19.28
CA THR A 53 4.86 12.34 -19.60
C THR A 53 5.60 11.29 -20.41
N MET A 54 5.52 10.01 -20.01
CA MET A 54 6.20 8.91 -20.71
C MET A 54 5.63 8.70 -22.12
N LEU A 55 4.32 8.85 -22.29
CA LEU A 55 3.68 8.78 -23.60
C LEU A 55 4.09 9.96 -24.50
N ALA A 56 4.13 11.19 -23.96
CA ALA A 56 4.59 12.35 -24.70
C ALA A 56 6.05 12.18 -25.17
N LEU A 57 6.93 11.67 -24.30
CA LEU A 57 8.31 11.35 -24.66
C LEU A 57 8.41 10.24 -25.73
N ALA A 58 7.55 9.22 -25.67
CA ALA A 58 7.52 8.19 -26.70
C ALA A 58 7.20 8.75 -28.09
N VAL A 59 6.23 9.67 -28.17
CA VAL A 59 5.90 10.37 -29.41
C VAL A 59 7.05 11.28 -29.85
N CYS A 60 7.73 11.97 -28.93
CA CYS A 60 8.96 12.72 -29.25
C CYS A 60 10.07 11.83 -29.82
N TYR A 61 10.28 10.62 -29.27
CA TYR A 61 11.26 9.67 -29.81
C TYR A 61 10.91 9.23 -31.23
N MET A 62 9.63 8.91 -31.48
CA MET A 62 9.19 8.55 -32.83
C MET A 62 9.37 9.73 -33.81
N ALA A 63 9.04 10.96 -33.38
CA ALA A 63 9.22 12.16 -34.20
C ALA A 63 10.70 12.43 -34.55
N GLN A 64 11.62 12.09 -33.66
CA GLN A 64 13.07 12.20 -33.89
C GLN A 64 13.67 11.03 -34.68
N GLY A 65 12.83 10.13 -35.20
CA GLY A 65 13.26 8.97 -35.99
C GLY A 65 13.72 7.76 -35.16
N ALA A 66 13.54 7.76 -33.85
CA ALA A 66 13.85 6.64 -32.96
C ALA A 66 12.61 5.76 -32.69
N VAL A 67 12.06 5.17 -33.75
CA VAL A 67 10.75 4.48 -33.70
C VAL A 67 10.76 3.28 -32.76
N PHE A 68 11.80 2.44 -32.79
CA PHE A 68 11.90 1.29 -31.89
C PHE A 68 11.91 1.73 -30.42
N LEU A 69 12.71 2.77 -30.11
CA LEU A 69 12.81 3.30 -28.75
C LEU A 69 11.48 3.88 -28.27
N GLY A 70 10.76 4.59 -29.15
CA GLY A 70 9.40 5.07 -28.86
C GLY A 70 8.41 3.95 -28.57
N VAL A 71 8.43 2.85 -29.34
CA VAL A 71 7.56 1.70 -29.09
C VAL A 71 7.91 1.01 -27.76
N VAL A 72 9.19 0.80 -27.48
CA VAL A 72 9.64 0.25 -26.19
C VAL A 72 9.24 1.15 -25.02
N GLN A 73 9.26 2.48 -25.19
CA GLN A 73 8.80 3.44 -24.19
C GLN A 73 7.31 3.26 -23.85
N ILE A 74 6.48 2.97 -24.84
CA ILE A 74 5.05 2.70 -24.63
C ILE A 74 4.86 1.35 -23.97
N VAL A 75 5.45 0.28 -24.51
CA VAL A 75 5.20 -1.10 -24.04
C VAL A 75 5.80 -1.36 -22.66
N VAL A 76 7.06 -0.95 -22.43
CA VAL A 76 7.79 -1.29 -21.20
C VAL A 76 7.57 -0.26 -20.11
N TYR A 77 7.87 1.01 -20.38
CA TYR A 77 7.78 2.06 -19.35
C TYR A 77 6.33 2.40 -19.02
N THR A 78 5.52 2.71 -20.04
CA THR A 78 4.11 3.10 -19.82
C THR A 78 3.20 1.89 -19.62
N GLY A 79 3.49 0.75 -20.25
CA GLY A 79 2.74 -0.48 -20.09
C GLY A 79 3.10 -1.21 -18.81
N ALA A 80 4.25 -1.88 -18.77
CA ALA A 80 4.59 -2.77 -17.65
C ALA A 80 4.96 -2.04 -16.35
N ILE A 81 5.93 -1.12 -16.40
CA ILE A 81 6.49 -0.49 -15.20
C ILE A 81 5.46 0.43 -14.53
N MET A 82 4.77 1.26 -15.32
CA MET A 82 3.75 2.16 -14.79
C MET A 82 2.58 1.40 -14.17
N MET A 83 2.10 0.33 -14.82
CA MET A 83 0.99 -0.46 -14.28
C MET A 83 1.38 -1.19 -12.99
N LEU A 84 2.61 -1.71 -12.91
CA LEU A 84 3.13 -2.28 -11.66
C LEU A 84 3.17 -1.23 -10.55
N PHE A 85 3.67 -0.02 -10.85
CA PHE A 85 3.71 1.07 -9.88
C PHE A 85 2.30 1.47 -9.40
N LEU A 86 1.36 1.65 -10.34
CA LEU A 86 -0.03 1.94 -10.02
C LEU A 86 -0.67 0.86 -9.16
N PHE A 87 -0.43 -0.41 -9.48
CA PHE A 87 -0.93 -1.54 -8.71
C PHE A 87 -0.40 -1.52 -7.27
N VAL A 88 0.90 -1.34 -7.09
CA VAL A 88 1.54 -1.28 -5.77
C VAL A 88 1.00 -0.10 -4.95
N VAL A 89 0.96 1.10 -5.54
CA VAL A 89 0.43 2.29 -4.87
C VAL A 89 -1.02 2.10 -4.44
N MET A 90 -1.82 1.44 -5.28
CA MET A 90 -3.23 1.17 -4.98
C MET A 90 -3.39 0.09 -3.90
N LEU A 91 -2.58 -0.97 -3.93
CA LEU A 91 -2.60 -2.05 -2.94
C LEU A 91 -2.18 -1.56 -1.56
N VAL A 92 -1.15 -0.72 -1.48
CA VAL A 92 -0.68 -0.14 -0.21
C VAL A 92 -1.75 0.79 0.40
N GLY A 93 -2.72 1.24 -0.39
CA GLY A 93 -3.88 1.95 0.14
C GLY A 93 -3.48 3.21 0.91
N VAL A 94 -2.65 4.06 0.29
CA VAL A 94 -2.10 5.26 0.96
C VAL A 94 -3.22 6.29 1.18
N THR A 95 -3.89 6.23 2.33
CA THR A 95 -4.72 7.33 2.83
C THR A 95 -3.81 8.55 2.93
N SER A 96 -4.03 9.55 2.07
CA SER A 96 -3.16 10.70 1.82
C SER A 96 -3.12 11.72 2.99
N ALA A 97 -3.05 11.22 4.22
CA ALA A 97 -3.20 11.97 5.45
C ALA A 97 -1.97 11.89 6.36
N ASP A 98 -0.80 11.48 5.83
CA ASP A 98 0.44 11.86 6.52
C ASP A 98 0.58 13.37 6.37
N SER A 99 0.20 14.04 7.46
CA SER A 99 0.34 15.46 7.68
C SER A 99 1.67 15.92 7.11
N LEU A 100 1.65 16.90 6.21
CA LEU A 100 2.79 17.68 5.72
C LEU A 100 3.41 18.50 6.87
N LYS A 101 3.69 17.86 8.01
CA LYS A 101 4.45 18.42 9.11
C LYS A 101 5.89 18.35 8.66
N GLU A 102 6.38 19.49 8.21
CA GLU A 102 7.78 19.71 7.93
C GLU A 102 8.59 19.35 9.18
N THR A 103 9.28 18.21 9.18
CA THR A 103 10.13 17.79 10.30
C THR A 103 11.31 18.74 10.46
N LEU A 104 11.84 19.25 9.34
CA LEU A 104 12.89 20.26 9.26
C LEU A 104 12.36 21.56 8.64
N LYS A 105 12.19 22.60 9.46
CA LYS A 105 11.75 23.93 9.00
C LYS A 105 12.69 24.43 7.89
N GLY A 106 12.12 24.72 6.70
CA GLY A 106 12.85 25.28 5.57
C GLY A 106 13.34 24.26 4.53
N GLN A 107 13.18 22.95 4.75
CA GLN A 107 13.63 21.92 3.82
C GLN A 107 12.97 22.04 2.44
N ARG A 108 11.66 22.29 2.36
CA ARG A 108 10.98 22.49 1.08
C ARG A 108 11.52 23.68 0.29
N TRP A 109 11.80 24.80 0.96
CA TRP A 109 12.38 25.97 0.29
C TRP A 109 13.79 25.69 -0.20
N ALA A 110 14.62 25.02 0.61
CA ALA A 110 15.94 24.57 0.18
C ALA A 110 15.86 23.60 -1.00
N ALA A 111 14.94 22.63 -0.99
CA ALA A 111 14.74 21.68 -2.08
C ALA A 111 14.30 22.37 -3.38
N VAL A 112 13.37 23.34 -3.28
CA VAL A 112 12.95 24.15 -4.44
C VAL A 112 14.11 24.98 -4.99
N LEU A 113 14.88 25.62 -4.12
CA LEU A 113 16.02 26.45 -4.53
C LEU A 113 17.14 25.60 -5.16
N CYS A 114 17.45 24.44 -4.59
CA CYS A 114 18.39 23.47 -5.18
C CYS A 114 17.89 22.94 -6.52
N GLY A 115 16.61 22.57 -6.62
CA GLY A 115 16.01 22.09 -7.87
C GLY A 115 16.04 23.14 -8.98
N LEU A 116 15.66 24.38 -8.65
CA LEU A 116 15.71 25.51 -9.58
C LEU A 116 17.16 25.85 -9.98
N GLY A 117 18.07 25.91 -9.00
CA GLY A 117 19.49 26.17 -9.25
C GLY A 117 20.13 25.11 -10.15
N PHE A 118 19.84 23.83 -9.92
CA PHE A 118 20.28 22.74 -10.78
C PHE A 118 19.69 22.83 -12.19
N GLY A 119 18.40 23.15 -12.31
CA GLY A 119 17.74 23.37 -13.60
C GLY A 119 18.37 24.53 -14.40
N VAL A 120 18.61 25.67 -13.76
CA VAL A 120 19.28 26.82 -14.39
C VAL A 120 20.69 26.46 -14.82
N LEU A 121 21.45 25.75 -13.99
CA LEU A 121 22.80 25.32 -14.32
C LEU A 121 22.83 24.37 -15.53
N LEU A 122 21.89 23.41 -15.60
CA LEU A 122 21.76 22.53 -16.76
C LEU A 122 21.38 23.31 -18.02
N ILE A 123 20.41 24.21 -17.96
CA ILE A 123 20.00 25.03 -19.11
C ILE A 123 21.16 25.91 -19.57
N ALA A 124 21.88 26.55 -18.65
CA ALA A 124 23.05 27.36 -18.96
C ALA A 124 24.17 26.51 -19.60
N GLY A 125 24.42 25.31 -19.07
CA GLY A 125 25.39 24.37 -19.63
C GLY A 125 25.05 23.95 -21.06
N ILE A 126 23.79 23.61 -21.32
CA ILE A 126 23.30 23.27 -22.66
C ILE A 126 23.34 24.47 -23.60
N ALA A 127 22.95 25.67 -23.14
CA ALA A 127 22.94 26.88 -23.95
C ALA A 127 24.35 27.35 -24.32
N ASN A 128 25.35 27.12 -23.46
CA ASN A 128 26.75 27.42 -23.75
C ASN A 128 27.44 26.33 -24.58
N ALA A 129 26.85 25.14 -24.72
CA ALA A 129 27.39 24.08 -25.55
C ALA A 129 27.30 24.48 -27.03
N LYS A 130 28.46 24.73 -27.65
CA LYS A 130 28.55 25.02 -29.09
C LYS A 130 28.44 23.73 -29.89
N LEU A 131 27.20 23.33 -30.20
CA LEU A 131 26.95 22.28 -31.18
C LEU A 131 27.01 22.88 -32.58
N THR A 132 28.10 22.59 -33.30
CA THR A 132 28.35 23.14 -34.64
C THR A 132 27.67 22.33 -35.75
N THR A 133 27.28 21.08 -35.47
CA THR A 133 26.71 20.17 -36.47
C THR A 133 25.58 19.34 -35.85
N PHE A 134 24.43 19.29 -36.53
CA PHE A 134 23.35 18.34 -36.23
C PHE A 134 23.48 17.12 -37.14
N THR A 135 23.84 15.98 -36.58
CA THR A 135 24.06 14.73 -37.34
C THR A 135 22.80 13.88 -37.52
N GLY A 136 21.70 14.19 -36.82
CA GLY A 136 20.42 13.49 -36.93
C GLY A 136 20.50 11.97 -36.74
N LEU A 137 19.43 11.25 -37.07
CA LEU A 137 19.38 9.78 -37.03
C LEU A 137 19.33 9.14 -38.43
N ALA A 138 19.26 9.93 -39.51
CA ALA A 138 19.07 9.40 -40.87
C ALA A 138 20.17 8.40 -41.29
N GLY A 139 21.43 8.73 -41.04
CA GLY A 139 22.56 7.82 -41.34
C GLY A 139 22.56 6.57 -40.47
N ALA A 140 22.23 6.70 -39.19
CA ALA A 140 22.13 5.57 -38.25
C ALA A 140 20.96 4.62 -38.60
N ASN A 141 19.89 5.17 -39.20
CA ASN A 141 18.68 4.43 -39.56
C ASN A 141 18.70 3.85 -40.98
N ALA A 142 19.75 4.06 -41.77
CA ALA A 142 19.81 3.65 -43.18
C ALA A 142 19.59 2.14 -43.40
N GLY A 143 20.01 1.31 -42.44
CA GLY A 143 19.81 -0.15 -42.47
C GLY A 143 18.59 -0.65 -41.69
N GLY A 144 17.70 0.26 -41.26
CA GLY A 144 16.60 -0.02 -40.34
C GLY A 144 16.98 0.18 -38.87
N ASN A 145 16.09 0.84 -38.12
CA ASN A 145 16.34 1.25 -36.73
C ASN A 145 16.54 0.05 -35.79
N VAL A 146 15.75 -1.01 -35.96
CA VAL A 146 15.83 -2.24 -35.15
C VAL A 146 17.09 -3.04 -35.47
N GLN A 147 17.39 -3.22 -36.76
CA GLN A 147 18.53 -3.98 -37.23
C GLN A 147 19.85 -3.30 -36.84
N GLY A 148 19.91 -1.97 -36.96
CA GLY A 148 21.06 -1.17 -36.51
C GLY A 148 21.30 -1.32 -35.01
N LEU A 149 20.24 -1.22 -34.20
CA LEU A 149 20.35 -1.39 -32.75
C LEU A 149 20.75 -2.83 -32.37
N ALA A 150 20.13 -3.85 -32.99
CA ALA A 150 20.46 -5.25 -32.75
C ALA A 150 21.92 -5.55 -33.07
N LYS A 151 22.45 -5.04 -34.20
CA LYS A 151 23.87 -5.16 -34.54
C LYS A 151 24.75 -4.58 -33.43
N LEU A 152 24.44 -3.39 -32.93
CA LEU A 152 25.20 -2.76 -31.84
C LEU A 152 25.14 -3.60 -30.54
N ILE A 153 23.94 -4.04 -30.15
CA ILE A 153 23.71 -4.83 -28.93
C ILE A 153 24.50 -6.14 -28.97
N PHE A 154 24.42 -6.88 -30.08
CA PHE A 154 25.02 -8.22 -30.18
C PHE A 154 26.50 -8.23 -30.60
N THR A 155 27.08 -7.10 -30.99
CA THR A 155 28.51 -7.04 -31.35
C THR A 155 29.32 -6.21 -30.36
N ARG A 156 28.99 -4.94 -30.19
CA ARG A 156 29.77 -4.01 -29.36
C ARG A 156 29.33 -4.04 -27.90
N TYR A 157 28.04 -4.20 -27.64
CA TYR A 157 27.45 -4.10 -26.30
C TYR A 157 27.02 -5.45 -25.72
N VAL A 158 27.59 -6.56 -26.22
CA VAL A 158 27.23 -7.91 -25.76
C VAL A 158 27.40 -8.07 -24.25
N TRP A 159 28.49 -7.54 -23.68
CA TRP A 159 28.71 -7.56 -22.24
C TRP A 159 27.68 -6.75 -21.45
N ALA A 160 27.28 -5.58 -21.95
CA ALA A 160 26.24 -4.78 -21.31
C ALA A 160 24.89 -5.50 -21.37
N PHE A 161 24.60 -6.19 -22.47
CA PHE A 161 23.39 -7.01 -22.63
C PHE A 161 23.38 -8.18 -21.63
N GLU A 162 24.46 -8.96 -21.55
CA GLU A 162 24.56 -10.11 -20.62
C GLU A 162 24.46 -9.67 -19.15
N VAL A 163 25.16 -8.59 -18.76
CA VAL A 163 25.09 -8.05 -17.39
C VAL A 163 23.68 -7.54 -17.07
N THR A 164 22.99 -6.93 -18.03
CA THR A 164 21.59 -6.52 -17.85
C THR A 164 20.67 -7.73 -17.70
N GLY A 165 20.91 -8.81 -18.45
CA GLY A 165 20.19 -10.07 -18.30
C GLY A 165 20.37 -10.68 -16.91
N ALA A 166 21.61 -10.76 -16.44
CA ALA A 166 21.92 -11.21 -15.08
C ALA A 166 21.23 -10.33 -14.02
N LEU A 167 21.25 -9.00 -14.19
CA LEU A 167 20.56 -8.06 -13.32
C LEU A 167 19.05 -8.34 -13.25
N LEU A 168 18.39 -8.62 -14.38
CA LEU A 168 16.95 -8.93 -14.41
C LEU A 168 16.63 -10.25 -13.70
N ILE A 169 17.46 -11.28 -13.87
CA ILE A 169 17.31 -12.56 -13.14
C ILE A 169 17.47 -12.33 -11.64
N THR A 170 18.53 -11.62 -11.22
CA THR A 170 18.76 -11.29 -9.81
C THR A 170 17.62 -10.45 -9.24
N ALA A 171 17.09 -9.48 -9.98
CA ALA A 171 15.95 -8.68 -9.55
C ALA A 171 14.69 -9.53 -9.37
N ALA A 172 14.42 -10.47 -10.28
CA ALA A 172 13.28 -11.38 -10.17
C ALA A 172 13.39 -12.31 -8.96
N ILE A 173 14.57 -12.91 -8.73
CA ILE A 173 14.84 -13.72 -7.53
C ILE A 173 14.72 -12.87 -6.26
N GLY A 174 15.30 -11.67 -6.26
CA GLY A 174 15.25 -10.74 -5.14
C GLY A 174 13.82 -10.34 -4.78
N ALA A 175 12.98 -10.02 -5.78
CA ALA A 175 11.57 -9.72 -5.58
C ALA A 175 10.79 -10.93 -5.05
N MET A 176 11.04 -12.13 -5.58
CA MET A 176 10.42 -13.37 -5.09
C MET A 176 10.76 -13.61 -3.61
N VAL A 177 12.04 -13.59 -3.25
CA VAL A 177 12.49 -13.82 -1.87
C VAL A 177 11.95 -12.75 -0.92
N LEU A 178 11.93 -11.47 -1.34
CA LEU A 178 11.41 -10.38 -0.51
C LEU A 178 9.90 -10.48 -0.25
N THR A 179 9.14 -11.01 -1.21
CA THR A 179 7.68 -11.14 -1.09
C THR A 179 7.24 -12.49 -0.52
N HIS A 180 8.14 -13.48 -0.48
CA HIS A 180 7.84 -14.78 0.09
C HIS A 180 7.79 -14.68 1.62
N ARG A 181 6.57 -14.64 2.16
CA ARG A 181 6.34 -14.69 3.60
C ARG A 181 6.27 -16.15 4.05
N GLU A 182 7.40 -16.69 4.47
CA GLU A 182 7.42 -17.96 5.20
C GLU A 182 6.69 -17.78 6.53
N ARG A 183 5.77 -18.71 6.83
CA ARG A 183 5.20 -18.81 8.16
C ARG A 183 6.21 -19.58 9.00
N THR A 184 7.00 -18.86 9.78
CA THR A 184 8.00 -19.43 10.70
C THR A 184 7.38 -20.25 11.82
N GLU A 185 6.09 -20.05 12.09
CA GLU A 185 5.34 -20.83 13.07
C GLU A 185 4.29 -21.69 12.37
N GLU A 186 4.27 -22.98 12.71
CA GLU A 186 3.14 -23.84 12.36
C GLU A 186 1.88 -23.30 13.03
N ARG A 187 0.76 -23.27 12.27
CA ARG A 187 -0.51 -22.82 12.82
C ARG A 187 -0.92 -23.82 13.90
N SER A 188 -0.96 -23.37 15.15
CA SER A 188 -1.35 -24.24 16.27
C SER A 188 -2.67 -24.94 16.00
N THR A 189 -2.70 -26.24 16.24
CA THR A 189 -3.89 -27.04 16.01
C THR A 189 -5.00 -26.65 17.00
N GLN A 190 -6.27 -26.95 16.66
CA GLN A 190 -7.37 -26.71 17.60
C GLN A 190 -7.16 -27.42 18.95
N ARG A 191 -6.47 -28.57 18.94
CA ARG A 191 -6.12 -29.35 20.13
C ARG A 191 -5.08 -28.63 20.99
N GLU A 192 -4.01 -28.12 20.41
CA GLU A 192 -3.00 -27.33 21.13
C GLU A 192 -3.61 -26.08 21.77
N LEU A 193 -4.42 -25.35 21.01
CA LEU A 193 -5.13 -24.16 21.52
C LEU A 193 -6.07 -24.52 22.68
N ALA A 194 -6.73 -25.69 22.63
CA ALA A 194 -7.55 -26.17 23.73
C ALA A 194 -6.72 -26.54 24.96
N GLN A 195 -5.60 -27.25 24.79
CA GLN A 195 -4.70 -27.59 25.88
C GLN A 195 -4.08 -26.35 26.54
N GLN A 196 -3.72 -25.34 25.73
CA GLN A 196 -3.20 -24.07 26.21
C GLN A 196 -4.24 -23.32 27.04
N ARG A 197 -5.49 -23.22 26.57
CA ARG A 197 -6.60 -22.63 27.37
C ARG A 197 -6.80 -23.31 28.72
N VAL A 198 -6.62 -24.63 28.79
CA VAL A 198 -6.72 -25.40 30.04
C VAL A 198 -5.52 -25.12 30.96
N ARG A 199 -4.30 -25.06 30.41
CA ARG A 199 -3.09 -24.75 31.19
C ARG A 199 -3.08 -23.34 31.76
N ASP A 200 -3.48 -22.36 30.95
CA ASP A 200 -3.43 -20.95 31.32
C ASP A 200 -4.56 -20.58 32.30
N GLY A 201 -5.62 -21.38 32.38
CA GLY A 201 -6.71 -21.21 33.36
C GLY A 201 -7.58 -19.97 33.17
N VAL A 202 -7.30 -19.12 32.17
CA VAL A 202 -8.00 -17.82 31.97
C VAL A 202 -9.41 -18.00 31.41
N GLN A 203 -9.60 -18.87 30.40
CA GLN A 203 -10.87 -19.06 29.72
C GLN A 203 -10.90 -20.44 29.02
N VAL A 204 -11.40 -21.45 29.72
CA VAL A 204 -11.47 -22.84 29.23
C VAL A 204 -12.53 -23.04 28.13
N PRO A 205 -13.78 -22.56 28.28
CA PRO A 205 -14.79 -22.72 27.23
C PRO A 205 -14.57 -21.72 26.08
N PRO A 206 -15.06 -22.03 24.87
CA PRO A 206 -15.05 -21.06 23.78
C PRO A 206 -15.81 -19.78 24.18
N LEU A 207 -15.42 -18.66 23.57
CA LEU A 207 -16.10 -17.39 23.79
C LEU A 207 -17.59 -17.51 23.43
N PRO A 208 -18.49 -16.92 24.23
CA PRO A 208 -19.91 -16.92 23.90
C PRO A 208 -20.13 -16.16 22.60
N ALA A 209 -21.05 -16.65 21.77
CA ALA A 209 -21.41 -15.94 20.54
C ALA A 209 -22.09 -14.60 20.86
N PRO A 210 -21.97 -13.60 19.98
CA PRO A 210 -22.77 -12.37 20.07
C PRO A 210 -24.27 -12.68 20.13
N GLY A 211 -24.99 -11.90 20.92
CA GLY A 211 -26.45 -11.97 21.03
C GLY A 211 -27.01 -13.24 21.70
N VAL A 212 -26.19 -14.09 22.32
CA VAL A 212 -26.68 -15.19 23.16
C VAL A 212 -27.52 -14.62 24.31
N TYR A 213 -28.74 -15.12 24.50
CA TYR A 213 -29.78 -14.57 25.39
C TYR A 213 -30.29 -13.15 25.05
N ALA A 214 -29.81 -12.54 23.97
CA ALA A 214 -30.40 -11.32 23.41
C ALA A 214 -31.51 -11.66 22.39
N ARG A 215 -32.32 -10.67 22.00
CA ARG A 215 -33.37 -10.87 20.99
C ARG A 215 -32.85 -11.00 19.55
N HIS A 216 -31.60 -10.60 19.31
CA HIS A 216 -30.98 -10.59 17.99
C HIS A 216 -29.54 -11.09 18.11
N ASN A 217 -29.07 -11.81 17.11
CA ASN A 217 -27.76 -12.44 17.04
C ASN A 217 -26.75 -11.66 16.17
N ALA A 218 -26.86 -10.33 16.14
CA ALA A 218 -25.97 -9.50 15.34
C ALA A 218 -24.58 -9.37 16.01
N VAL A 219 -23.55 -9.13 15.21
CA VAL A 219 -22.13 -9.11 15.65
C VAL A 219 -21.82 -7.90 16.56
N ASP A 220 -22.60 -6.83 16.44
CA ASP A 220 -22.56 -5.61 17.25
C ASP A 220 -23.40 -5.68 18.53
N ILE A 221 -24.03 -6.83 18.79
CA ILE A 221 -24.95 -7.05 19.91
C ILE A 221 -24.27 -7.97 20.94
N PRO A 222 -24.00 -7.51 22.17
CA PRO A 222 -23.43 -8.36 23.20
C PRO A 222 -24.43 -9.43 23.63
N GLY A 223 -23.92 -10.63 23.92
CA GLY A 223 -24.68 -11.63 24.65
C GLY A 223 -25.04 -11.13 26.05
N LEU A 224 -26.14 -11.62 26.60
CA LEU A 224 -26.59 -11.31 27.96
C LEU A 224 -26.21 -12.45 28.91
N LEU A 225 -25.78 -12.09 30.12
CA LEU A 225 -25.60 -13.02 31.22
C LEU A 225 -26.96 -13.41 31.84
N PRO A 226 -27.03 -14.47 32.66
CA PRO A 226 -28.28 -14.87 33.32
C PRO A 226 -28.92 -13.78 34.20
N ASP A 227 -28.13 -12.78 34.61
CA ASP A 227 -28.58 -11.61 35.37
C ASP A 227 -29.06 -10.43 34.48
N GLY A 228 -29.01 -10.59 33.15
CA GLY A 228 -29.39 -9.56 32.18
C GLY A 228 -28.31 -8.52 31.87
N THR A 229 -27.13 -8.62 32.48
CA THR A 229 -25.98 -7.74 32.17
C THR A 229 -25.29 -8.18 30.87
N THR A 230 -24.53 -7.28 30.23
CA THR A 230 -23.86 -7.56 28.96
C THR A 230 -22.56 -8.36 29.16
N ALA A 231 -22.40 -9.46 28.43
CA ALA A 231 -21.16 -10.22 28.35
C ALA A 231 -20.20 -9.56 27.34
N GLU A 232 -19.29 -8.70 27.82
CA GLU A 232 -18.35 -7.96 26.96
C GLU A 232 -17.43 -8.86 26.13
N ILE A 233 -17.12 -10.07 26.63
CA ILE A 233 -16.28 -11.05 25.95
C ILE A 233 -16.93 -11.68 24.71
N SER A 234 -18.24 -11.47 24.50
CA SER A 234 -18.99 -12.00 23.36
C SER A 234 -18.83 -11.21 22.06
N VAL A 235 -18.29 -9.98 22.13
CA VAL A 235 -18.22 -9.04 21.01
C VAL A 235 -16.78 -8.71 20.62
N ASN A 236 -16.57 -8.37 19.35
CA ASN A 236 -15.23 -8.06 18.84
C ASN A 236 -14.65 -6.81 19.54
N PRO A 237 -13.42 -6.86 20.08
CA PRO A 237 -12.80 -5.72 20.75
C PRO A 237 -12.64 -4.49 19.85
N THR A 238 -12.52 -4.67 18.53
CA THR A 238 -12.44 -3.57 17.56
C THR A 238 -13.76 -2.79 17.47
N LEU A 239 -14.90 -3.49 17.48
CA LEU A 239 -16.22 -2.84 17.46
C LEU A 239 -16.46 -2.08 18.77
N ARG A 240 -16.01 -2.65 19.89
CA ARG A 240 -16.03 -1.99 21.21
C ARG A 240 -15.19 -0.73 21.23
N ALA A 241 -13.94 -0.80 20.78
CA ALA A 241 -13.03 0.33 20.74
C ALA A 241 -13.53 1.48 19.84
N ARG A 242 -14.31 1.16 18.80
CA ARG A 242 -14.94 2.14 17.90
C ARG A 242 -16.28 2.69 18.41
N GLY A 243 -16.79 2.21 19.55
CA GLY A 243 -18.12 2.59 20.04
C GLY A 243 -19.28 2.12 19.15
N GLN A 244 -19.07 1.07 18.37
CA GLN A 244 -20.04 0.53 17.40
C GLN A 244 -20.91 -0.59 17.98
N ILE A 245 -20.97 -0.72 19.32
CA ILE A 245 -21.78 -1.72 20.00
C ILE A 245 -23.15 -1.12 20.29
N ARG A 246 -24.21 -1.87 20.00
CA ARG A 246 -25.57 -1.49 20.37
C ARG A 246 -25.87 -1.94 21.80
N ASP A 247 -26.25 -0.99 22.65
CA ASP A 247 -26.70 -1.31 24.02
C ASP A 247 -28.09 -1.94 23.98
N VAL A 248 -28.19 -3.19 24.41
CA VAL A 248 -29.44 -3.96 24.43
C VAL A 248 -30.08 -3.87 25.80
N SER A 249 -29.28 -3.88 26.86
CA SER A 249 -29.74 -3.91 28.24
C SER A 249 -30.44 -2.60 28.60
N GLY A 250 -29.84 -1.45 28.25
CA GLY A 250 -30.42 -0.14 28.54
C GLY A 250 -31.68 0.19 27.73
N ASP A 251 -31.73 -0.20 26.45
CA ASP A 251 -32.91 -0.01 25.60
C ASP A 251 -34.07 -0.92 26.03
N MET A 252 -33.78 -2.18 26.38
CA MET A 252 -34.80 -3.13 26.85
C MET A 252 -35.45 -2.66 28.16
N LEU A 253 -34.63 -2.31 29.15
CA LEU A 253 -35.12 -1.84 30.45
C LEU A 253 -36.03 -0.62 30.31
N ARG A 254 -35.63 0.35 29.48
CA ARG A 254 -36.46 1.53 29.18
C ARG A 254 -37.77 1.17 28.50
N ARG A 255 -37.75 0.22 27.55
CA ARG A 255 -38.98 -0.19 26.84
C ARG A 255 -39.93 -1.01 27.72
N MET A 256 -39.39 -1.85 28.61
CA MET A 256 -40.19 -2.54 29.62
C MET A 256 -40.81 -1.56 30.61
N GLU A 257 -40.06 -0.57 31.11
CA GLU A 257 -40.58 0.47 32.00
C GLU A 257 -41.72 1.27 31.33
N GLN A 258 -41.57 1.62 30.05
CA GLN A 258 -42.64 2.27 29.27
C GLN A 258 -43.89 1.40 29.12
N LEU A 259 -43.72 0.10 28.83
CA LEU A 259 -44.82 -0.85 28.72
C LEU A 259 -45.53 -1.07 30.06
N GLU A 260 -44.78 -1.21 31.15
CA GLU A 260 -45.32 -1.35 32.50
C GLU A 260 -46.10 -0.09 32.91
N THR A 261 -45.56 1.10 32.62
CA THR A 261 -46.24 2.38 32.88
C THR A 261 -47.53 2.50 32.08
N ALA A 262 -47.48 2.26 30.76
CA ALA A 262 -48.67 2.33 29.90
C ALA A 262 -49.75 1.30 30.30
N THR A 263 -49.33 0.12 30.74
CA THR A 263 -50.23 -0.93 31.22
C THR A 263 -50.83 -0.57 32.58
N ALA A 264 -50.04 0.03 33.47
CA ALA A 264 -50.49 0.51 34.78
C ALA A 264 -51.54 1.62 34.61
N ASP A 265 -51.30 2.58 33.72
CA ASP A 265 -52.25 3.65 33.37
C ASP A 265 -53.56 3.09 32.80
N TYR A 266 -53.46 2.14 31.85
CA TYR A 266 -54.65 1.49 31.26
C TYR A 266 -55.47 0.70 32.28
N LEU A 267 -54.81 0.03 33.23
CA LEU A 267 -55.47 -0.80 34.26
C LEU A 267 -55.86 0.00 35.52
N GLY A 268 -55.56 1.31 35.58
CA GLY A 268 -55.81 2.13 36.76
C GLY A 268 -55.03 1.68 38.01
N ARG A 269 -53.85 1.09 37.83
CA ARG A 269 -52.98 0.61 38.92
C ARG A 269 -51.82 1.58 39.13
N THR A 270 -51.36 1.70 40.38
CA THR A 270 -50.11 2.39 40.68
C THR A 270 -48.93 1.57 40.16
N PRO A 271 -47.97 2.18 39.43
CA PRO A 271 -46.79 1.46 38.96
C PRO A 271 -45.99 0.86 40.12
N PRO A 272 -45.42 -0.35 39.97
CA PRO A 272 -44.55 -0.92 40.99
C PRO A 272 -43.31 -0.04 41.22
N PRO A 273 -42.73 -0.03 42.44
CA PRO A 273 -41.53 0.74 42.72
C PRO A 273 -40.37 0.26 41.83
N ARG A 274 -39.56 1.21 41.37
CA ARG A 274 -38.43 0.99 40.44
C ARG A 274 -37.54 -0.15 40.98
N ARG A 275 -37.48 -1.28 40.25
CA ARG A 275 -36.56 -2.37 40.63
C ARG A 275 -35.15 -1.81 40.63
N ILE A 276 -34.42 -2.16 41.68
CA ILE A 276 -33.05 -1.78 42.00
C ILE A 276 -32.25 -1.60 40.71
N ALA A 277 -31.71 -0.41 40.49
CA ALA A 277 -30.73 -0.18 39.44
C ALA A 277 -29.63 -1.21 39.66
N VAL A 278 -29.57 -2.22 38.81
CA VAL A 278 -28.46 -3.16 38.81
C VAL A 278 -27.27 -2.31 38.41
N THR A 279 -26.50 -1.86 39.40
CA THR A 279 -25.28 -1.12 39.17
C THR A 279 -24.45 -1.99 38.22
N PRO A 280 -24.02 -1.47 37.06
CA PRO A 280 -23.16 -2.22 36.17
C PRO A 280 -22.02 -2.77 37.02
N ARG A 281 -21.88 -4.10 37.07
CA ARG A 281 -20.74 -4.72 37.74
C ARG A 281 -19.52 -4.09 37.10
N ALA A 282 -18.59 -3.58 37.91
CA ALA A 282 -17.36 -3.01 37.39
C ALA A 282 -16.80 -3.99 36.33
N PRO A 283 -16.49 -3.51 35.11
CA PRO A 283 -16.02 -4.38 34.06
C PRO A 283 -14.90 -5.23 34.62
N LEU A 284 -14.98 -6.56 34.41
CA LEU A 284 -13.91 -7.45 34.80
C LEU A 284 -12.66 -6.95 34.09
N THR A 285 -11.82 -6.23 34.82
CA THR A 285 -10.58 -5.69 34.28
C THR A 285 -9.77 -6.89 33.87
N SER A 286 -9.64 -7.13 32.56
CA SER A 286 -8.64 -8.05 32.02
C SER A 286 -7.23 -7.65 32.47
N GLY A 287 -7.07 -6.39 32.94
CA GLY A 287 -5.89 -5.87 33.58
C GLY A 287 -5.37 -6.68 34.77
N ALA A 288 -6.20 -7.37 35.56
CA ALA A 288 -5.67 -8.18 36.67
C ALA A 288 -4.98 -9.47 36.17
N ALA A 289 -5.40 -10.00 35.01
CA ALA A 289 -4.75 -11.14 34.37
C ALA A 289 -3.52 -10.71 33.55
N ASP A 290 -3.58 -9.55 32.88
CA ASP A 290 -2.42 -8.95 32.20
C ASP A 290 -1.36 -8.46 33.20
N GLU A 291 -1.72 -7.84 34.33
CA GLU A 291 -0.78 -7.44 35.39
C GLU A 291 -0.21 -8.65 36.14
N ALA A 292 -0.97 -9.74 36.33
CA ALA A 292 -0.43 -10.98 36.89
C ALA A 292 0.48 -11.73 35.90
N ALA A 293 0.19 -11.67 34.60
CA ALA A 293 1.05 -12.22 33.54
C ALA A 293 2.32 -11.36 33.33
N GLU A 294 2.23 -10.04 33.53
CA GLU A 294 3.37 -9.11 33.46
C GLU A 294 4.23 -9.16 34.73
N ALA A 295 3.62 -9.31 35.92
CA ALA A 295 4.34 -9.57 37.17
C ALA A 295 5.08 -10.93 37.14
N THR A 296 4.44 -11.98 36.58
CA THR A 296 5.06 -13.31 36.40
C THR A 296 6.17 -13.30 35.34
N ARG A 297 6.03 -12.50 34.27
CA ARG A 297 7.13 -12.24 33.30
C ARG A 297 8.30 -11.47 33.92
N THR A 298 8.04 -10.61 34.90
CA THR A 298 9.09 -9.80 35.55
C THR A 298 9.88 -10.61 36.59
N GLU A 299 9.25 -11.57 37.28
CA GLU A 299 9.96 -12.48 38.21
C GLU A 299 10.75 -13.60 37.52
N THR A 300 10.30 -14.08 36.35
CA THR A 300 10.99 -15.17 35.63
C THR A 300 12.18 -14.68 34.78
N GLY A 301 12.40 -13.37 34.70
CA GLY A 301 13.51 -12.76 33.94
C GLY A 301 14.87 -12.74 34.65
N LYS A 302 14.97 -13.28 35.87
CA LYS A 302 16.21 -13.20 36.68
C LYS A 302 16.73 -14.55 37.18
N THR A 303 16.74 -15.55 36.30
CA THR A 303 17.59 -16.74 36.49
C THR A 303 18.29 -17.06 35.18
N THR A 304 19.57 -16.68 35.11
CA THR A 304 20.52 -17.14 34.11
C THR A 304 20.53 -18.68 34.08
N PRO A 305 20.31 -19.36 32.94
CA PRO A 305 20.58 -20.78 32.89
C PRO A 305 22.09 -20.98 32.79
N SER A 306 22.67 -21.48 33.89
CA SER A 306 23.98 -22.11 33.90
C SER A 306 23.99 -23.24 32.88
N SER A 307 25.04 -23.25 32.07
CA SER A 307 25.43 -24.30 31.13
C SER A 307 25.29 -25.71 31.70
N ALA A 308 24.53 -26.56 31.02
CA ALA A 308 24.64 -28.01 31.11
C ALA A 308 24.30 -28.61 29.73
N GLU A 309 25.32 -29.14 29.06
CA GLU A 309 25.21 -29.98 27.87
C GLU A 309 24.40 -31.24 28.16
N PRO A 310 23.54 -31.73 27.23
CA PRO A 310 23.10 -33.09 27.25
C PRO A 310 24.00 -33.96 26.37
N THR A 311 24.73 -34.84 27.05
CA THR A 311 25.43 -36.01 26.51
C THR A 311 24.53 -36.83 25.60
N SER A 312 25.10 -37.17 24.44
CA SER A 312 24.66 -38.20 23.51
C SER A 312 24.46 -39.54 24.20
N GLU A 313 23.27 -40.13 24.09
CA GLU A 313 23.09 -41.58 24.14
C GLU A 313 21.65 -41.95 23.74
N ARG A 314 21.53 -42.62 22.59
CA ARG A 314 20.77 -43.87 22.35
C ARG A 314 20.44 -44.03 20.87
N GLU A 315 21.37 -44.68 20.19
CA GLU A 315 21.01 -45.67 19.18
C GLU A 315 20.35 -46.89 19.86
N ALA A 316 19.52 -47.57 19.07
CA ALA A 316 19.01 -48.94 19.19
C ALA A 316 17.47 -49.04 19.33
N GLU A 317 16.94 -49.92 18.47
CA GLU A 317 15.56 -50.40 18.31
C GLU A 317 14.62 -49.55 17.42
N GLN A 318 13.95 -50.07 16.39
CA GLN A 318 13.99 -51.32 15.62
C GLN A 318 12.96 -51.10 14.49
N GLN A 319 13.31 -51.56 13.28
CA GLN A 319 12.46 -51.79 12.09
C GLN A 319 11.97 -50.59 11.26
#